data_AF-A0A3B0T2U2-F1
#
_entry.id   AF-A0A3B0T2U2-F1
#
_cell.length_a   1.000
_cell.length_b   1.000
_cell.length_c   1.000
_cell.angle_alpha   90.00
_cell.angle_beta   90.00
_cell.angle_gamma   90.00
#
_symmetry.space_group_name_H-M   'P 1'
#
loop_
_entity.id
_entity.type
_entity.pdbx_description
1 polymer ?
#
loop_
_entity_poly.entity_id
_entity_poly.type
_entity_poly.pdbx_seq_one_letter_code
_entity_poly.pdbx_strand_id
1 'polypeptide(L)'
;MRKNIDIDETILTKLKILSAFEEMSVKSLMEKAVSFFVEHKEKERLNSLSDEEKEDLGLLLLMQQSERSDTVSREEVMKALDE
;
A
#
# COMPACT_ATOMS: atom_id res chain seq x y z
N MET A 1 7.03 -8.66 -15.03
CA MET A 1 7.98 -9.78 -14.78
C MET A 1 7.19 -11.06 -14.58
N ARG A 2 7.62 -12.20 -15.13
CA ARG A 2 7.03 -13.51 -14.81
C ARG A 2 7.73 -14.11 -13.60
N LYS A 3 6.98 -14.65 -12.65
CA LYS A 3 7.48 -15.34 -11.45
C LYS A 3 6.91 -16.76 -11.47
N ASN A 4 7.75 -17.76 -11.25
CA ASN A 4 7.32 -19.15 -11.12
C ASN A 4 7.07 -19.43 -9.64
N ILE A 5 5.91 -19.99 -9.32
CA ILE A 5 5.49 -20.30 -7.94
C ILE A 5 5.22 -21.79 -7.89
N ASP A 6 5.85 -22.48 -6.96
CA ASP A 6 5.56 -23.88 -6.68
C ASP A 6 4.39 -23.97 -5.69
N ILE A 7 3.40 -24.79 -6.00
CA ILE A 7 2.15 -24.88 -5.25
C ILE A 7 1.79 -26.35 -5.10
N ASP A 8 1.41 -26.72 -3.88
CA ASP A 8 0.92 -28.05 -3.57
C ASP A 8 -0.31 -28.44 -4.42
N GLU A 9 -0.36 -29.70 -4.85
CA GLU A 9 -1.39 -30.21 -5.76
C GLU A 9 -2.80 -30.12 -5.15
N THR A 10 -2.92 -30.25 -3.82
CA THR A 10 -4.22 -30.11 -3.14
C THR A 10 -4.72 -28.67 -3.20
N ILE A 11 -3.82 -27.70 -3.07
CA ILE A 11 -4.14 -26.26 -3.18
C ILE A 11 -4.49 -25.92 -4.62
N LEU A 12 -3.73 -26.43 -5.60
CA LEU A 12 -4.01 -26.22 -7.02
C LEU A 12 -5.41 -26.73 -7.39
N THR A 13 -5.82 -27.88 -6.86
CA THR A 13 -7.15 -28.45 -7.10
C THR A 13 -8.26 -27.54 -6.56
N LYS A 14 -8.12 -27.06 -5.31
CA LYS A 14 -9.07 -26.10 -4.71
C LYS A 14 -9.13 -24.79 -5.51
N LEU A 15 -7.98 -24.30 -5.95
CA LEU A 15 -7.87 -23.07 -6.73
C LEU A 15 -8.58 -23.20 -8.08
N LYS A 16 -8.45 -24.35 -8.76
CA LYS A 16 -9.17 -24.63 -10.01
C LYS A 16 -10.70 -24.64 -9.80
N ILE A 17 -11.16 -25.27 -8.72
CA ILE A 17 -12.58 -25.28 -8.35
C ILE A 17 -13.09 -23.85 -8.13
N LEU A 18 -12.39 -23.05 -7.34
CA LEU A 18 -12.74 -21.64 -7.11
C LEU A 18 -12.72 -20.82 -8.41
N SER A 19 -11.74 -21.06 -9.27
CA SER A 19 -11.65 -20.36 -10.56
C SER A 19 -12.85 -20.67 -11.48
N ALA A 20 -13.38 -21.90 -11.41
CA ALA A 20 -14.59 -22.28 -12.15
C ALA A 20 -15.85 -21.63 -11.56
N PHE A 21 -15.94 -21.50 -10.24
CA PHE A 21 -17.05 -20.82 -9.57
C PHE A 21 -17.08 -19.30 -9.83
N GLU A 22 -15.91 -18.66 -9.86
CA GLU A 22 -15.79 -17.22 -10.13
C GLU A 22 -15.76 -16.89 -11.64
N GLU A 23 -15.82 -17.90 -12.52
CA GLU A 23 -15.68 -17.74 -13.98
C GLU A 23 -14.40 -17.00 -14.41
N MET A 24 -13.31 -17.23 -13.68
CA MET A 24 -12.01 -16.57 -13.87
C MET A 24 -10.91 -17.59 -14.20
N SER A 25 -9.84 -17.12 -14.85
CA SER A 25 -8.65 -17.96 -15.00
C SER A 25 -7.95 -18.14 -13.66
N VAL A 26 -7.32 -19.30 -13.44
CA VAL A 26 -6.49 -19.58 -12.25
C VAL A 26 -5.45 -18.47 -12.02
N LYS A 27 -4.84 -17.98 -13.10
CA LYS A 27 -3.88 -16.88 -13.05
C LYS A 27 -4.51 -15.59 -12.54
N SER A 28 -5.67 -15.21 -13.10
CA SER A 28 -6.38 -13.98 -12.70
C SER A 28 -6.82 -14.04 -11.24
N LEU A 29 -7.27 -15.21 -10.79
CA LEU A 29 -7.63 -15.45 -9.39
C LEU A 29 -6.41 -15.28 -8.47
N MET A 30 -5.25 -15.83 -8.86
CA MET A 30 -4.00 -15.66 -8.12
C MET A 30 -3.53 -14.21 -8.08
N GLU A 31 -3.58 -13.49 -9.20
CA GLU A 31 -3.21 -12.07 -9.25
C GLU A 31 -4.10 -11.24 -8.30
N LYS A 32 -5.42 -11.47 -8.32
CA LYS A 32 -6.37 -10.83 -7.41
C LYS A 32 -6.08 -11.17 -5.94
N ALA A 33 -5.80 -12.43 -5.63
CA ALA A 33 -5.46 -12.85 -4.27
C ALA A 33 -4.17 -12.22 -3.75
N VAL A 34 -3.14 -12.12 -4.60
CA VAL A 34 -1.87 -11.48 -4.24
C VAL A 34 -2.06 -9.98 -4.01
N SER A 35 -2.76 -9.27 -4.90
CA SER A 35 -3.04 -7.85 -4.71
C SER A 35 -3.80 -7.60 -3.41
N PHE A 36 -4.86 -8.37 -3.17
CA PHE A 36 -5.63 -8.29 -1.93
C PHE A 36 -4.78 -8.54 -0.68
N PHE A 37 -3.89 -9.55 -0.72
CA PHE A 37 -3.01 -9.86 0.41
C PHE A 37 -2.03 -8.72 0.71
N VAL A 38 -1.43 -8.12 -0.32
CA VAL A 38 -0.51 -6.98 -0.16
C VAL A 38 -1.24 -5.79 0.44
N GLU A 39 -2.38 -5.39 -0.13
CA GLU A 39 -3.20 -4.28 0.40
C GLU A 39 -3.63 -4.51 1.85
N HIS A 40 -4.09 -5.73 2.16
CA HIS A 40 -4.46 -6.09 3.52
C HIS A 40 -3.28 -5.99 4.48
N LYS A 41 -2.09 -6.46 4.08
CA LYS A 41 -0.89 -6.41 4.93
C LYS A 41 -0.35 -4.99 5.11
N GLU A 42 -0.44 -4.15 4.11
CA GLU A 42 -0.11 -2.72 4.25
C GLU A 42 -1.03 -2.04 5.27
N LYS A 43 -2.33 -2.32 5.19
CA LYS A 43 -3.30 -1.78 6.15
C LYS A 43 -3.09 -2.33 7.57
N GLU A 44 -2.80 -3.63 7.71
CA GLU A 44 -2.48 -4.25 9.00
C GLU A 44 -1.24 -3.60 9.62
N ARG A 45 -0.19 -3.38 8.83
CA ARG A 45 1.02 -2.68 9.27
C ARG A 45 0.69 -1.26 9.73
N LEU A 46 -0.08 -0.50 8.95
CA LEU A 46 -0.47 0.86 9.31
C LEU A 46 -1.31 0.91 10.60
N ASN A 47 -2.18 -0.07 10.79
CA ASN A 47 -2.97 -0.20 12.03
C ASN A 47 -2.12 -0.61 13.24
N SER A 48 -1.04 -1.36 13.03
CA SER A 48 -0.13 -1.82 14.09
C SER A 48 0.79 -0.73 14.65
N LEU A 49 0.91 0.41 13.96
CA LEU A 49 1.66 1.57 14.43
C LEU A 49 0.96 2.21 15.63
N SER A 50 1.76 2.69 16.58
CA SER A 50 1.29 3.58 17.64
C SER A 50 0.82 4.92 17.07
N ASP A 51 0.11 5.71 17.87
CA ASP A 51 -0.42 6.99 17.42
C ASP A 51 0.70 7.99 17.09
N GLU A 52 1.80 7.99 17.84
CA GLU A 52 3.00 8.80 17.55
C GLU A 52 3.65 8.38 16.22
N GLU A 53 3.82 7.08 15.98
CA GLU A 53 4.38 6.57 14.71
C GLU A 53 3.47 6.87 13.51
N LYS A 54 2.15 6.95 13.70
CA LYS A 54 1.20 7.36 12.65
C LYS A 54 1.30 8.85 12.35
N GLU A 55 1.46 9.69 13.38
CA GLU A 55 1.68 11.13 13.21
C GLU A 55 2.98 11.40 12.45
N ASP A 56 4.07 10.74 12.82
CA ASP A 56 5.36 10.84 12.13
C ASP A 56 5.27 10.39 10.66
N LEU A 57 4.58 9.28 10.41
CA LEU A 57 4.33 8.81 9.05
C LEU A 57 3.49 9.82 8.24
N GLY A 58 2.47 10.41 8.87
CA GLY A 58 1.66 11.48 8.28
C GLY A 58 2.50 12.70 7.91
N LEU A 59 3.35 13.15 8.83
CA LEU A 59 4.27 14.26 8.60
C LEU A 59 5.21 13.96 7.42
N LEU A 60 5.80 12.77 7.37
CA LEU A 60 6.67 12.35 6.27
C LEU A 60 5.96 12.38 4.91
N LEU A 61 4.69 11.93 4.85
CA LEU A 61 3.90 11.97 3.62
C LEU A 61 3.61 13.40 3.18
N LEU A 62 3.28 14.30 4.11
CA LEU A 62 3.09 15.73 3.82
C LEU A 62 4.37 16.37 3.27
N MET A 63 5.52 16.04 3.85
CA MET A 63 6.83 16.52 3.36
C MET A 63 7.15 16.00 1.96
N GLN A 64 6.74 14.77 1.61
CA GLN A 64 6.91 14.24 0.26
C GLN A 64 6.03 14.93 -0.78
N GLN A 65 4.83 15.37 -0.40
CA GLN A 65 3.92 16.11 -1.27
C GLN A 65 4.33 17.57 -1.46
N SER A 66 5.13 18.12 -0.54
CA SER A 66 5.59 19.50 -0.64
C SER A 66 6.48 19.72 -1.87
N GLU A 67 6.16 20.76 -2.64
CA GLU A 67 6.90 21.13 -3.84
C GLU A 67 8.25 21.71 -3.43
N ARG A 68 9.33 20.93 -3.60
CA ARG A 68 10.69 21.32 -3.12
C ARG A 68 11.26 22.57 -3.80
N SER A 69 10.67 23.00 -4.90
CA SER A 69 11.07 24.19 -5.65
C SER A 69 10.35 25.46 -5.22
N ASP A 70 9.27 25.34 -4.44
CA ASP A 70 8.53 26.49 -3.93
C ASP A 70 9.17 26.95 -2.62
N THR A 71 9.91 28.04 -2.69
CA THR A 71 10.64 28.61 -1.54
C THR A 71 10.11 29.99 -1.24
N VAL A 72 9.81 30.25 0.03
CA VAL A 72 9.42 31.58 0.51
C VAL A 72 10.60 32.33 1.11
N SER A 73 10.52 33.66 1.11
CA SER A 73 11.53 34.53 1.74
C SER A 73 11.44 34.48 3.26
N ARG A 74 12.53 34.87 3.93
CA ARG A 74 12.58 34.93 5.39
C ARG A 74 11.51 35.87 5.95
N GLU A 75 11.32 37.03 5.32
CA GLU A 75 10.32 38.01 5.74
C GLU A 75 8.90 37.43 5.75
N GLU A 76 8.54 36.62 4.75
CA GLU A 76 7.23 35.96 4.67
C GLU A 76 7.05 34.92 5.78
N VAL A 77 8.10 34.15 6.10
CA VAL A 77 8.07 33.19 7.21
C VAL A 77 7.89 33.90 8.54
N MET A 78 8.66 34.96 8.80
CA MET A 78 8.58 35.69 10.08
C MET A 78 7.22 36.34 10.26
N LYS A 79 6.62 36.86 9.18
CA LYS A 79 5.28 37.44 9.22
C LYS A 79 4.19 36.41 9.58
N ALA A 80 4.31 35.18 9.08
CA ALA A 80 3.35 34.11 9.38
C ALA A 80 3.47 33.57 10.82
N LEU A 81 4.63 33.73 11.46
CA LEU A 81 4.87 33.31 12.84
C LEU A 81 4.47 34.35 13.89
N ASP A 82 4.28 35.61 13.48
CA ASP A 82 3.88 36.73 14.34
C ASP A 82 2.34 36.94 14.39
N GLU A 83 1.54 36.03 13.82
CA GLU A 83 0.07 35.91 14.01
C GLU A 83 -0.29 35.03 15.21
#